data_AF-U1QED8-F1
#
_entry.id   AF-U1QED8-F1
#
_cell.length_a   1.000
_cell.length_b   1.000
_cell.length_c   1.000
_cell.angle_alpha   90.00
_cell.angle_beta   90.00
_cell.angle_gamma   90.00
#
_symmetry.space_group_name_H-M   'P 1'
#
loop_
_entity.id
_entity.type
_entity.pdbx_description
1 polymer ?
#
loop_
_entity_poly.entity_id
_entity_poly.type
_entity_poly.pdbx_seq_one_letter_code
_entity_poly.pdbx_strand_id
1 'polypeptide(L)'
;MERLHRSIHEAPIIDKDGYEYIVHPISNGVPMLDPGLLREIVVEITRVADLDVDKIVAPEAMGIHIATALSLQTDIPLVVIRKRPYGLDGEVSLHKTTGYSESEMYINDIEPDDRLLIVDDLLSTGGTMTAICDALTRSARRSLTSSSSSRKLATVSSTTPTTRRRVWSKSRSTTARP
;
A
#
# COMPACT_ATOMS: atom_id res chain seq x y z
N MET A 1 -20.03 0.38 -2.48
CA MET A 1 -19.15 0.32 -3.68
C MET A 1 -19.79 0.91 -4.94
N GLU A 2 -21.00 1.47 -4.88
CA GLU A 2 -21.64 2.02 -6.08
C GLU A 2 -20.96 3.33 -6.52
N ARG A 3 -20.56 4.17 -5.56
CA ARG A 3 -19.90 5.46 -5.84
C ARG A 3 -18.55 5.23 -6.49
N LEU A 4 -17.76 4.29 -5.96
CA LEU A 4 -16.45 3.96 -6.53
C LEU A 4 -16.57 3.39 -7.96
N HIS A 5 -17.49 2.45 -8.18
CA HIS A 5 -17.67 1.90 -9.53
C HIS A 5 -18.06 3.00 -10.52
N ARG A 6 -19.01 3.86 -10.15
CA ARG A 6 -19.42 5.00 -10.97
C ARG A 6 -18.26 5.97 -11.23
N SER A 7 -17.50 6.34 -10.20
CA SER A 7 -16.40 7.31 -10.33
C SER A 7 -15.29 6.81 -11.24
N ILE A 8 -15.02 5.50 -11.26
CA ILE A 8 -14.06 4.88 -12.19
C ILE A 8 -14.55 4.96 -13.64
N HIS A 9 -15.84 4.71 -13.88
CA HIS A 9 -16.41 4.78 -15.24
C HIS A 9 -16.49 6.21 -15.79
N GLU A 10 -16.70 7.19 -14.92
CA GLU A 10 -16.80 8.61 -15.30
C GLU A 10 -15.45 9.33 -15.33
N ALA A 11 -14.37 8.68 -14.87
CA ALA A 11 -13.06 9.31 -14.79
C ALA A 11 -12.51 9.64 -16.17
N PRO A 12 -12.05 10.88 -16.39
CA PRO A 12 -11.40 11.26 -17.64
C PRO A 12 -10.11 10.47 -17.84
N ILE A 13 -9.88 10.06 -19.09
CA ILE A 13 -8.64 9.42 -19.54
C ILE A 13 -7.92 10.43 -20.43
N ILE A 14 -6.64 10.67 -20.14
CA ILE A 14 -5.78 11.52 -20.96
C ILE A 14 -4.68 10.66 -21.59
N ASP A 15 -4.27 11.03 -22.80
CA ASP A 15 -3.04 10.48 -23.38
C ASP A 15 -1.84 11.25 -22.81
N LYS A 16 -0.87 10.50 -22.30
CA LYS A 16 0.41 11.05 -21.87
C LYS A 16 1.52 10.30 -22.58
N ASP A 17 2.00 10.87 -23.68
CA ASP A 17 3.09 10.32 -24.50
C ASP A 17 2.80 8.88 -24.96
N GLY A 18 1.55 8.58 -25.36
CA GLY A 18 1.11 7.26 -25.79
C GLY A 18 0.71 6.31 -24.65
N TYR A 19 0.62 6.80 -23.41
CA TYR A 19 0.10 6.08 -22.26
C TYR A 19 -1.26 6.64 -21.82
N GLU A 20 -2.28 5.79 -21.79
CA GLU A 20 -3.60 6.15 -21.25
C GLU A 20 -3.53 6.30 -19.73
N TYR A 21 -3.71 7.53 -19.25
CA TYR A 21 -3.65 7.89 -17.86
C TYR A 21 -5.04 8.28 -17.35
N ILE A 22 -5.56 7.51 -16.39
CA ILE A 22 -6.83 7.82 -15.72
C ILE A 22 -6.59 8.94 -14.71
N VAL A 23 -7.34 10.03 -14.83
CA VAL A 23 -7.36 11.11 -13.85
C VAL A 23 -8.58 10.92 -12.96
N HIS A 24 -8.36 10.44 -11.73
CA HIS A 24 -9.44 10.02 -10.83
C HIS A 24 -9.47 10.89 -9.56
N PRO A 25 -10.66 11.23 -9.01
CA PRO A 25 -10.78 12.03 -7.79
C PRO A 25 -9.98 11.50 -6.61
N ILE A 26 -9.96 10.16 -6.44
CA ILE A 26 -9.17 9.50 -5.39
C ILE A 26 -7.68 9.73 -5.65
N SER A 27 -7.13 9.28 -6.76
CA SER A 27 -5.69 9.39 -7.02
C SER A 27 -5.20 10.83 -7.10
N ASN A 28 -5.91 11.68 -7.83
CA ASN A 28 -5.39 12.96 -8.31
C ASN A 28 -6.03 14.18 -7.66
N GLY A 29 -7.15 14.02 -6.95
CA GLY A 29 -7.95 15.14 -6.47
C GLY A 29 -8.60 15.97 -7.58
N VAL A 30 -8.63 15.44 -8.81
CA VAL A 30 -9.21 16.09 -10.00
C VAL A 30 -10.08 15.07 -10.75
N PRO A 31 -11.38 15.34 -10.97
CA PRO A 31 -12.17 16.38 -10.30
C PRO A 31 -12.18 16.18 -8.78
N MET A 32 -12.71 17.15 -8.02
CA MET A 32 -12.63 17.15 -6.55
C MET A 32 -13.06 15.82 -5.92
N LEU A 33 -12.35 15.41 -4.87
CA LEU A 33 -12.68 14.21 -4.12
C LEU A 33 -13.93 14.42 -3.24
N ASP A 34 -15.03 13.73 -3.58
CA ASP A 34 -16.23 13.68 -2.75
C ASP A 34 -15.96 12.94 -1.42
N PRO A 35 -16.25 13.53 -0.25
CA PRO A 35 -16.08 12.85 1.03
C PRO A 35 -16.89 11.55 1.16
N GLY A 36 -18.03 11.46 0.48
CA GLY A 36 -18.86 10.26 0.45
C GLY A 36 -18.19 9.11 -0.32
N LEU A 37 -17.49 9.40 -1.41
CA LEU A 37 -16.65 8.43 -2.13
C LEU A 37 -15.49 7.94 -1.26
N LEU A 38 -14.74 8.84 -0.63
CA LEU A 38 -13.64 8.48 0.26
C LEU A 38 -14.13 7.60 1.42
N ARG A 39 -15.26 7.98 2.03
CA ARG A 39 -15.87 7.20 3.11
C ARG A 39 -16.32 5.81 2.65
N GLU A 40 -16.92 5.70 1.47
CA GLU A 40 -17.32 4.40 0.91
C GLU A 40 -16.09 3.47 0.78
N ILE A 41 -14.98 3.99 0.26
CA ILE A 41 -13.74 3.21 0.09
C ILE A 41 -13.20 2.77 1.45
N VAL A 42 -13.07 3.69 2.41
CA VAL A 42 -12.50 3.40 3.73
C VAL A 42 -13.34 2.37 4.49
N VAL A 43 -14.68 2.50 4.46
CA VAL A 43 -15.59 1.51 5.05
C VAL A 43 -15.38 0.12 4.45
N GLU A 44 -15.16 0.05 3.14
CA GLU A 44 -14.97 -1.22 2.44
C GLU A 44 -13.58 -1.81 2.72
N ILE A 45 -12.53 -0.98 2.84
CA ILE A 45 -11.21 -1.42 3.34
C ILE A 45 -11.34 -2.01 4.74
N THR A 46 -11.99 -1.32 5.68
CA THR A 46 -12.20 -1.80 7.05
C THR A 46 -12.93 -3.14 7.10
N ARG A 47 -13.83 -3.42 6.14
CA ARG A 47 -14.57 -4.70 6.06
C ARG A 47 -13.73 -5.87 5.59
N VAL A 48 -12.75 -5.63 4.72
CA VAL A 48 -12.00 -6.71 4.02
C VAL A 48 -10.57 -6.88 4.52
N ALA A 49 -10.00 -5.84 5.12
CA ALA A 49 -8.64 -5.87 5.66
C ALA A 49 -8.59 -6.63 6.99
N ASP A 50 -7.43 -7.24 7.26
CA ASP A 50 -7.07 -7.65 8.62
C ASP A 50 -6.55 -6.41 9.35
N LEU A 51 -7.31 -5.95 10.36
CA LEU A 51 -7.01 -4.72 11.10
C LEU A 51 -6.24 -4.99 12.40
N ASP A 52 -5.86 -6.24 12.66
CA ASP A 52 -4.91 -6.58 13.71
C ASP A 52 -3.49 -6.24 13.18
N VAL A 53 -3.20 -4.93 13.13
CA VAL A 53 -1.96 -4.34 12.64
C VAL A 53 -1.55 -3.18 13.55
N ASP A 54 -0.24 -2.93 13.64
CA ASP A 54 0.33 -1.89 14.48
C ASP A 54 0.36 -0.54 13.76
N LYS A 55 0.56 -0.54 12.44
CA LYS A 55 0.67 0.69 11.63
C LYS A 55 0.04 0.53 10.25
N ILE A 56 -0.59 1.60 9.76
CA ILE A 56 -0.96 1.79 8.37
C ILE A 56 0.23 2.45 7.66
N VAL A 57 0.59 1.97 6.48
CA VAL A 57 1.69 2.51 5.69
C VAL A 57 1.18 2.93 4.33
N ALA A 58 1.51 4.15 3.90
CA ALA A 58 1.12 4.64 2.58
C ALA A 58 2.32 5.26 1.83
N PRO A 59 2.55 4.87 0.56
CA PRO A 59 3.48 5.58 -0.31
C PRO A 59 2.93 6.93 -0.74
N GLU A 60 3.82 7.93 -0.77
CA GLU A 60 3.44 9.23 -1.27
C GLU A 60 3.18 9.21 -2.79
N ALA A 61 2.30 10.08 -3.29
CA ALA A 61 1.45 11.01 -2.55
C ALA A 61 -0.02 10.54 -2.51
N MET A 62 -0.42 9.74 -3.48
CA MET A 62 -1.83 9.53 -3.84
C MET A 62 -2.54 8.62 -2.83
N GLY A 63 -1.89 7.60 -2.26
CA GLY A 63 -2.49 6.77 -1.22
C GLY A 63 -2.70 7.47 0.14
N ILE A 64 -2.05 8.62 0.39
CA ILE A 64 -1.98 9.23 1.73
C ILE A 64 -3.36 9.58 2.28
N HIS A 65 -4.24 10.22 1.51
CA HIS A 65 -5.53 10.67 2.05
C HIS A 65 -6.49 9.50 2.34
N ILE A 66 -6.38 8.38 1.61
CA ILE A 66 -7.10 7.13 1.92
C ILE A 66 -6.60 6.59 3.25
N ALA A 67 -5.27 6.50 3.40
CA ALA A 67 -4.63 5.98 4.61
C ALA A 67 -4.89 6.86 5.83
N THR A 68 -4.90 8.19 5.68
CA THR A 68 -5.29 9.14 6.73
C THR A 68 -6.72 8.91 7.17
N ALA A 69 -7.66 8.80 6.23
CA ALA A 69 -9.06 8.56 6.56
C ALA A 69 -9.28 7.19 7.22
N LEU A 70 -8.53 6.16 6.81
CA LEU A 70 -8.54 4.85 7.46
C LEU A 70 -7.99 4.92 8.88
N SER A 71 -6.84 5.57 9.08
CA SER A 71 -6.21 5.78 10.39
C SER A 71 -7.17 6.47 11.36
N LEU A 72 -7.85 7.54 10.92
CA LEU A 72 -8.86 8.23 11.73
C LEU A 72 -10.09 7.35 12.04
N GLN A 73 -10.43 6.39 11.18
CA GLN A 73 -11.57 5.50 11.39
C GLN A 73 -11.24 4.32 12.30
N THR A 74 -9.98 3.87 12.33
CA THR A 74 -9.57 2.65 13.04
C THR A 74 -8.69 2.91 14.27
N ASP A 75 -8.31 4.16 14.51
CA ASP A 75 -7.33 4.56 15.54
C ASP A 75 -5.95 3.88 15.40
N ILE A 76 -5.62 3.42 14.19
CA ILE A 76 -4.31 2.80 13.89
C ILE A 76 -3.35 3.89 13.39
N PRO A 77 -2.14 4.02 13.94
CA PRO A 77 -1.14 5.00 13.50
C PRO A 77 -0.81 4.92 12.00
N LEU A 78 -0.49 6.07 11.39
CA LEU A 78 -0.11 6.18 9.98
C LEU A 78 1.38 6.55 9.83
N VAL A 79 2.11 5.79 9.01
CA VAL A 79 3.46 6.10 8.53
C VAL A 79 3.43 6.30 7.02
N VAL A 80 4.18 7.30 6.53
CA VAL A 80 4.24 7.63 5.10
C VAL A 80 5.62 7.33 4.54
N ILE A 81 5.66 6.60 3.43
CA ILE A 81 6.88 6.40 2.63
C ILE A 81 7.09 7.63 1.74
N ARG A 82 8.30 8.17 1.74
CA ARG A 82 8.69 9.41 1.05
C ARG A 82 9.73 9.15 -0.03
N LYS A 83 9.76 9.95 -1.10
CA LYS A 83 10.83 9.91 -2.11
C LYS A 83 12.11 10.62 -1.67
N ARG A 84 12.03 11.45 -0.64
CA ARG A 84 13.18 12.18 -0.08
C ARG A 84 13.56 11.60 1.27
N PRO A 85 14.86 11.35 1.53
CA PRO A 85 15.31 10.92 2.84
C PRO A 85 15.28 12.08 3.84
N TYR A 86 15.15 11.75 5.11
CA TYR A 86 15.31 12.68 6.22
C TYR A 86 16.64 12.46 6.98
N GLY A 87 17.31 11.33 6.79
CA GLY A 87 18.57 11.02 7.47
C GLY A 87 18.40 10.82 8.99
N LEU A 88 17.20 10.46 9.43
CA LEU A 88 16.91 10.14 10.82
C LEU A 88 17.39 8.72 11.16
N ASP A 89 17.65 8.48 12.44
CA ASP A 89 18.00 7.15 12.92
C ASP A 89 16.86 6.17 12.65
N GLY A 90 17.20 5.00 12.09
CA GLY A 90 16.22 3.97 11.73
C GLY A 90 15.55 4.16 10.37
N GLU A 91 15.94 5.17 9.57
CA GLU A 91 15.46 5.32 8.18
C GLU A 91 15.83 4.11 7.31
N VAL A 92 14.85 3.57 6.60
CA VAL A 92 15.01 2.42 5.69
C VAL A 92 14.82 2.88 4.24
N SER A 93 15.85 2.68 3.41
CA SER A 93 15.77 2.87 1.96
C SER A 93 15.07 1.70 1.28
N LEU A 94 14.18 2.02 0.34
CA LEU A 94 13.35 1.11 -0.44
C LEU A 94 13.73 1.29 -1.92
N HIS A 95 14.54 0.38 -2.46
CA HIS A 95 14.94 0.43 -3.87
C HIS A 95 13.84 -0.15 -4.75
N LYS A 96 13.25 0.66 -5.63
CA LYS A 96 12.30 0.20 -6.65
C LYS A 96 12.96 0.24 -8.02
N THR A 97 13.27 -0.93 -8.56
CA THR A 97 13.70 -1.10 -9.95
C THR A 97 12.47 -1.35 -10.82
N THR A 98 12.15 -0.44 -11.74
CA THR A 98 11.29 -0.74 -12.89
C THR A 98 12.17 -0.91 -14.13
N GLY A 99 11.67 -1.59 -15.17
CA GLY A 99 12.46 -1.84 -16.39
C GLY A 99 12.97 -0.60 -17.13
N TYR A 100 12.52 0.60 -16.74
CA TYR A 100 12.90 1.87 -17.36
C TYR A 100 13.44 2.93 -16.37
N SER A 101 13.35 2.70 -15.05
CA SER A 101 13.79 3.67 -14.05
C SER A 101 14.03 3.01 -12.68
N GLU A 102 15.06 3.45 -11.98
CA GLU A 102 15.21 3.20 -10.54
C GLU A 102 14.68 4.38 -9.76
N SER A 103 13.89 4.12 -8.73
CA SER A 103 13.42 5.15 -7.80
C SER A 103 13.67 4.70 -6.38
N GLU A 104 14.35 5.54 -5.62
CA GLU A 104 14.55 5.37 -4.18
C GLU A 104 13.36 5.97 -3.42
N MET A 105 12.93 5.27 -2.38
CA MET A 105 11.96 5.75 -1.39
C MET A 105 12.46 5.43 0.01
N TYR A 106 11.91 6.08 1.01
CA TYR A 106 12.39 6.05 2.38
C TYR A 106 11.21 5.94 3.34
N ILE A 107 11.36 5.10 4.36
CA ILE A 107 10.39 4.94 5.44
C ILE A 107 11.10 5.05 6.77
N ASN A 108 10.45 5.72 7.72
CA ASN A 108 10.91 5.91 9.09
C ASN A 108 9.89 5.29 10.04
N ASP A 109 10.25 5.16 11.31
CA ASP A 109 9.33 4.72 12.38
C ASP A 109 8.72 3.32 12.15
N ILE A 110 9.55 2.39 11.67
CA ILE A 110 9.19 0.98 11.48
C ILE A 110 10.12 0.10 12.28
N GLU A 111 9.52 -0.80 13.05
CA GLU A 111 10.21 -1.79 13.86
C GLU A 111 10.18 -3.18 13.21
N PRO A 112 11.19 -4.04 13.49
CA PRO A 112 11.27 -5.39 12.95
C PRO A 112 10.02 -6.24 13.21
N ASP A 113 9.28 -5.98 14.29
CA ASP A 113 8.12 -6.76 14.72
C ASP A 113 6.77 -6.16 14.34
N ASP A 114 6.73 -4.95 13.77
CA ASP A 114 5.47 -4.30 13.36
C ASP A 114 4.63 -5.12 12.36
N ARG A 115 3.34 -5.22 12.60
CA ARG A 115 2.35 -5.69 11.62
C ARG A 115 1.85 -4.49 10.85
N LEU A 116 2.01 -4.52 9.53
CA LEU A 116 1.77 -3.36 8.68
C LEU A 116 0.63 -3.62 7.71
N LEU A 117 -0.29 -2.65 7.58
CA LEU A 117 -1.27 -2.59 6.50
C LEU A 117 -0.83 -1.55 5.47
N ILE A 118 -0.45 -1.99 4.28
CA ILE A 118 -0.03 -1.08 3.21
C ILE A 118 -1.26 -0.68 2.40
N VAL A 119 -1.48 0.63 2.28
CA VAL A 119 -2.60 1.25 1.56
C VAL A 119 -2.04 2.11 0.43
N ASP A 120 -2.52 1.87 -0.79
CA ASP A 120 -2.18 2.63 -1.98
C ASP A 120 -3.46 2.92 -2.79
N ASP A 121 -3.44 3.92 -3.64
CA ASP A 121 -4.60 4.30 -4.45
C ASP A 121 -4.85 3.33 -5.61
N LEU A 122 -3.80 3.00 -6.38
CA LEU A 122 -3.89 2.12 -7.55
C LEU A 122 -2.68 1.17 -7.63
N LEU A 123 -2.96 -0.12 -7.77
CA LEU A 123 -1.93 -1.09 -8.14
C LEU A 123 -1.77 -1.15 -9.65
N SER A 124 -0.63 -0.67 -10.14
CA SER A 124 -0.19 -0.86 -11.52
C SER A 124 0.58 -2.19 -11.65
N THR A 125 1.88 -2.17 -11.90
CA THR A 125 2.72 -3.38 -12.03
C THR A 125 3.02 -4.09 -10.71
N GLY A 126 2.62 -3.50 -9.57
CA GLY A 126 2.94 -4.00 -8.23
C GLY A 126 4.38 -3.73 -7.76
N GLY A 127 5.24 -3.13 -8.59
CA GLY A 127 6.65 -2.92 -8.24
C GLY A 127 6.89 -2.08 -6.97
N THR A 128 6.02 -1.11 -6.68
CA THR A 128 6.04 -0.36 -5.40
C THR A 128 5.81 -1.31 -4.23
N MET A 129 4.77 -2.14 -4.29
CA MET A 129 4.43 -3.08 -3.23
C MET A 129 5.55 -4.10 -3.02
N THR A 130 6.08 -4.66 -4.10
CA THR A 130 7.21 -5.61 -4.02
C THR A 130 8.44 -4.97 -3.35
N ALA A 131 8.82 -3.75 -3.75
CA ALA A 131 9.95 -3.04 -3.16
C ALA A 131 9.75 -2.79 -1.66
N ILE A 132 8.55 -2.39 -1.24
CA ILE A 132 8.20 -2.20 0.16
C ILE A 132 8.31 -3.53 0.93
N CYS A 133 7.65 -4.58 0.45
CA CYS A 133 7.68 -5.91 1.08
C CYS A 133 9.11 -6.44 1.24
N ASP A 134 9.93 -6.33 0.19
CA ASP A 134 11.30 -6.83 0.17
C ASP A 134 12.19 -6.09 1.16
N ALA A 135 12.14 -4.77 1.15
CA ALA A 135 12.98 -3.96 2.01
C ALA A 135 12.59 -4.10 3.49
N LEU A 136 11.29 -4.18 3.80
CA LEU A 136 10.81 -4.44 5.15
C LEU A 136 11.18 -5.85 5.64
N THR A 137 11.13 -6.86 4.76
CA THR A 137 11.60 -8.21 5.08
C THR A 137 13.11 -8.23 5.35
N ARG A 138 13.91 -7.48 4.59
CA ARG A 138 15.37 -7.39 4.78
C ARG A 138 15.74 -6.61 6.04
N SER A 139 15.03 -5.52 6.35
CA SER A 139 15.26 -4.74 7.58
C SER A 139 15.05 -5.62 8.81
N ALA A 140 13.96 -6.40 8.85
CA ALA A 140 13.71 -7.36 9.93
C ALA A 140 14.83 -8.41 10.06
N ARG A 141 15.37 -8.93 8.95
CA ARG A 141 16.49 -9.88 8.97
C ARG A 141 17.81 -9.29 9.50
N ARG A 142 18.04 -7.98 9.35
CA ARG A 142 19.24 -7.32 9.92
C ARG A 142 19.15 -7.19 11.44
N SER A 143 17.95 -7.08 11.99
CA SER A 143 17.73 -7.02 13.44
C SER A 143 17.61 -8.40 14.09
N LEU A 144 17.21 -9.43 13.33
CA LEU A 144 17.07 -10.81 13.79
C LEU A 144 18.39 -11.61 13.64
N THR A 145 19.46 -11.17 14.30
CA THR A 145 20.45 -12.12 14.82
C THR A 145 19.87 -12.71 16.11
N SER A 146 19.06 -13.75 15.95
CA SER A 146 18.36 -14.59 16.94
C SER A 146 16.83 -14.46 16.96
N SER A 147 16.18 -15.62 16.85
CA SER A 147 14.74 -15.91 16.95
C SER A 147 13.87 -15.68 15.71
N SER A 148 12.95 -16.62 15.51
CA SER A 148 12.23 -16.88 14.26
C SER A 148 10.73 -16.62 14.46
N SER A 149 10.16 -15.66 13.74
CA SER A 149 8.70 -15.43 13.71
C SER A 149 8.22 -15.14 12.29
N SER A 150 7.19 -15.86 11.85
CA SER A 150 6.59 -15.76 10.51
C SER A 150 5.57 -14.61 10.46
N ARG A 151 5.77 -13.61 9.58
CA ARG A 151 4.82 -12.51 9.35
C ARG A 151 3.69 -12.88 8.38
N LYS A 152 2.53 -12.25 8.58
CA LYS A 152 1.47 -12.08 7.58
C LYS A 152 1.48 -10.63 7.12
N LEU A 153 1.60 -10.41 5.81
CA LEU A 153 1.42 -9.08 5.21
C LEU A 153 0.05 -9.07 4.52
N ALA A 154 -0.79 -8.09 4.82
CA ALA A 154 -2.07 -7.88 4.15
C ALA A 154 -1.95 -6.63 3.27
N THR A 155 -2.29 -6.78 1.98
CA THR A 155 -2.31 -5.68 1.01
C THR A 155 -3.75 -5.48 0.58
N VAL A 156 -4.24 -4.24 0.64
CA VAL A 156 -5.55 -3.87 0.09
C VAL A 156 -5.35 -2.84 -1.01
N SER A 157 -5.92 -3.11 -2.19
CA SER A 157 -5.94 -2.20 -3.33
C SER A 157 -7.35 -2.16 -3.91
N SER A 158 -7.82 -0.99 -4.33
CA SER A 158 -8.99 -0.92 -5.22
C SER A 158 -8.63 -1.48 -6.59
N THR A 159 -9.08 -2.70 -6.89
CA THR A 159 -8.93 -3.33 -8.19
C THR A 159 -9.96 -2.77 -9.18
N THR A 160 -9.50 -2.35 -10.36
CA THR A 160 -10.33 -2.25 -11.57
C THR A 160 -10.78 -3.66 -11.96
N PRO A 161 -12.06 -3.90 -12.30
CA PRO A 161 -12.52 -5.23 -12.67
C PRO A 161 -12.13 -5.54 -14.13
N THR A 162 -10.91 -5.99 -14.34
CA THR A 162 -10.56 -6.78 -15.51
C THR A 162 -9.82 -8.05 -15.09
N THR A 163 -10.51 -9.17 -15.30
CA THR A 163 -10.06 -10.57 -15.14
C THR A 163 -9.81 -11.10 -13.72
N ARG A 164 -10.67 -12.05 -13.33
CA ARG A 164 -10.59 -12.89 -12.12
C ARG A 164 -9.21 -13.53 -11.96
N ARG A 165 -8.43 -13.09 -10.97
CA ARG A 165 -7.52 -13.94 -10.17
C ARG A 165 -7.54 -13.49 -8.72
N ARG A 166 -8.20 -14.27 -7.85
CA ARG A 166 -7.99 -14.18 -6.40
C ARG A 166 -6.55 -14.59 -6.13
N VAL A 167 -5.67 -13.65 -5.80
CA VAL A 167 -4.36 -13.95 -5.23
C VAL A 167 -4.53 -13.94 -3.71
N TRP A 168 -4.68 -15.12 -3.12
CA TRP A 168 -4.49 -15.38 -1.70
C TRP A 168 -3.31 -16.34 -1.60
N SER A 169 -2.10 -15.86 -1.33
CA SER A 169 -0.97 -16.73 -0.97
C SER A 169 -0.95 -16.93 0.55
N LYS A 170 -1.67 -17.95 1.03
CA LYS A 170 -1.39 -18.50 2.37
C LYS A 170 -0.11 -19.35 2.25
N SER A 171 1.01 -18.88 2.79
CA SER A 171 2.13 -19.78 3.09
C SER A 171 1.68 -20.70 4.24
N ARG A 172 1.40 -21.96 3.94
CA ARG A 172 1.21 -23.00 4.96
C ARG A 172 2.60 -23.46 5.40
N SER A 173 2.91 -23.28 6.68
CA SER A 173 4.04 -23.96 7.32
C SER A 173 3.68 -25.44 7.49
N THR A 174 4.29 -26.32 6.69
CA THR A 174 4.35 -27.75 7.01
C THR A 174 5.60 -28.00 7.83
N THR A 175 5.44 -28.07 9.14
CA THR A 175 6.41 -28.71 10.04
C THR A 175 6.33 -30.22 9.81
N ALA A 176 7.32 -30.78 9.12
CA ALA A 176 7.66 -32.19 9.24
C ALA A 176 8.87 -32.30 10.17
N ARG A 177 8.73 -33.13 11.21
CA ARG A 177 9.78 -33.55 12.14
C ARG A 177 9.48 -35.00 12.52
N PRO A 178 10.54 -35.72 12.91
CA PRO A 178 11.44 -36.48 12.06
C PRO A 178 10.83 -37.79 11.52
#